data_AF-A0A5C8ZDT6-F1
#
_entry.id   AF-A0A5C8ZDT6-F1
#
_cell.length_a   1.000
_cell.length_b   1.000
_cell.length_c   1.000
_cell.angle_alpha   90.00
_cell.angle_beta   90.00
_cell.angle_gamma   90.00
#
_symmetry.space_group_name_H-M   'P 1'
#
loop_
_entity.id
_entity.type
_entity.pdbx_description
1 polymer ?
#
loop_
_entity_poly.entity_id
_entity_poly.type
_entity_poly.pdbx_seq_one_letter_code
_entity_poly.pdbx_strand_id
1 'polypeptide(L)'
;MVDSYSLPGWAWLLIFILALIGLINIYLAIKGESEEPEFKSYVEDLMHGANWRWSWTGNQISNVWCFCPRCDATLVYDDSFCRTFGQINKTDFICENCNCTVVASISGGDKDYATGAVKREISRRVRTGEYKKH
;
A
#
# COMPACT_ATOMS: atom_id res chain seq x y z
N MET A 1 -23.55 33.36 52.27
CA MET A 1 -22.34 34.07 51.80
C MET A 1 -21.54 33.05 51.02
N VAL A 2 -21.28 33.31 49.74
CA VAL A 2 -20.42 32.43 48.93
C VAL A 2 -19.03 33.03 49.02
N ASP A 3 -18.18 32.43 49.86
CA ASP A 3 -16.80 32.88 50.01
C ASP A 3 -16.06 32.70 48.68
N SER A 4 -15.54 33.80 48.15
CA SER A 4 -14.76 33.81 46.92
C SER A 4 -13.30 33.51 47.27
N TYR A 5 -12.92 32.24 47.23
CA TYR A 5 -11.53 31.83 47.45
C TYR A 5 -10.71 32.14 46.20
N SER A 6 -9.91 33.21 46.27
CA SER A 6 -8.92 33.53 45.24
C SER A 6 -7.66 32.70 45.48
N LEU A 7 -7.38 31.75 44.58
CA LEU A 7 -6.14 30.98 44.65
C LEU A 7 -4.93 31.91 44.46
N PRO A 8 -3.87 31.78 45.28
CA PRO A 8 -2.66 32.55 45.11
C PRO A 8 -1.99 32.21 43.77
N GLY A 9 -1.35 33.19 43.13
CA GLY A 9 -0.82 33.06 41.77
C GLY A 9 0.14 31.88 41.54
N TRP A 10 0.88 31.45 42.58
CA TRP A 10 1.74 30.27 42.50
C TRP A 10 0.97 28.96 42.33
N ALA A 11 -0.25 28.86 42.89
CA ALA A 11 -1.10 27.68 42.73
C ALA A 11 -1.61 27.56 41.30
N TRP A 12 -1.92 28.69 40.65
CA TRP A 12 -2.27 28.71 39.22
C TRP A 12 -1.11 28.25 38.33
N LEU A 13 0.12 28.65 38.64
CA LEU A 13 1.30 28.16 37.92
C LEU A 13 1.46 26.64 38.04
N LEU A 14 1.25 26.07 39.23
CA LEU A 14 1.31 24.62 39.42
C LEU A 14 0.21 23.88 38.65
N ILE A 15 -1.03 24.37 38.71
CA ILE A 15 -2.15 23.79 37.95
C ILE A 15 -1.87 23.86 36.44
N PHE A 16 -1.33 24.98 35.97
CA PHE A 16 -0.98 25.16 34.56
C PHE A 16 0.12 24.19 34.11
N ILE A 17 1.16 24.00 34.92
CA ILE A 17 2.23 23.03 34.64
C ILE A 17 1.67 21.60 34.60
N LEU A 18 0.84 21.21 35.56
CA LEU A 18 0.21 19.88 35.59
C LEU A 18 -0.72 19.66 34.40
N ALA A 19 -1.50 20.67 34.02
CA ALA A 19 -2.36 20.62 32.85
C ALA A 19 -1.55 20.47 31.55
N LEU A 20 -0.43 21.20 31.41
CA LEU A 20 0.46 21.08 30.27
C LEU A 20 1.08 19.68 30.17
N ILE A 21 1.56 19.13 31.29
CA ILE A 21 2.11 17.76 31.32
C ILE A 21 1.04 16.75 30.91
N GLY A 22 -0.19 16.90 31.43
CA GLY A 22 -1.33 16.08 31.05
C GLY A 22 -1.65 16.15 29.56
N LEU A 23 -1.70 17.35 28.98
CA LEU A 23 -1.94 17.55 27.55
C LEU A 23 -0.84 16.95 26.69
N ILE A 24 0.43 17.08 27.08
CA ILE A 24 1.57 16.48 26.37
C ILE A 24 1.46 14.95 26.39
N ASN A 25 1.15 14.36 27.53
CA ASN A 25 0.99 12.90 27.65
C ASN A 25 -0.19 12.37 26.82
N ILE A 26 -1.33 13.08 26.84
CA ILE A 26 -2.49 12.74 26.00
C ILE A 26 -2.12 12.85 24.51
N TYR A 27 -1.44 13.93 24.12
CA TYR A 27 -0.97 14.11 22.75
C TYR A 27 -0.02 12.99 22.31
N LEU A 28 0.94 12.61 23.15
CA LEU A 28 1.86 11.50 22.88
C LEU A 28 1.16 10.14 22.81
N ALA A 29 0.18 9.90 23.69
CA ALA A 29 -0.60 8.66 23.67
C ALA A 29 -1.49 8.54 22.43
N ILE A 30 -2.08 9.65 21.97
CA ILE A 30 -2.88 9.69 20.73
C ILE A 30 -1.98 9.60 19.50
N LYS A 31 -0.83 10.28 19.53
CA LYS A 31 0.18 10.22 18.47
C LYS A 31 0.85 8.85 18.38
N GLY A 32 0.65 8.01 19.41
CA GLY A 32 1.25 6.70 19.64
C GLY A 32 2.00 6.17 18.44
N GLU A 33 3.30 5.92 18.61
CA GLU A 33 4.17 5.33 17.60
C GLU A 33 3.55 4.01 17.12
N SER A 34 2.66 4.14 16.14
CA SER A 34 2.18 3.04 15.33
C SER A 34 3.40 2.73 14.49
N GLU A 35 4.25 1.84 14.99
CA GLU A 35 5.23 1.17 14.15
C GLU A 35 4.49 0.75 12.89
N GLU A 36 4.88 1.33 11.77
CA GLU A 36 4.20 1.03 10.52
C GLU A 36 4.31 -0.47 10.29
N PRO A 37 3.20 -1.14 9.91
CA PRO A 37 3.24 -2.58 9.68
C PRO A 37 4.37 -2.94 8.74
N GLU A 38 5.18 -3.94 9.11
CA GLU A 38 6.36 -4.39 8.36
C GLU A 38 6.07 -4.62 6.87
N PHE A 39 4.86 -5.11 6.53
CA PHE A 39 4.46 -5.34 5.15
C PHE A 39 4.43 -4.08 4.28
N LYS A 40 4.44 -2.87 4.86
CA LYS A 40 4.45 -1.63 4.10
C LYS A 40 5.77 -1.40 3.33
N SER A 41 6.86 -2.07 3.72
CA SER A 41 8.11 -2.07 2.95
C SER A 41 8.08 -3.02 1.75
N TYR A 42 7.15 -3.97 1.72
CA TYR A 42 6.93 -4.87 0.58
C TYR A 42 6.16 -4.11 -0.51
N VAL A 43 6.89 -3.58 -1.49
CA VAL A 43 6.37 -2.69 -2.54
C VAL A 43 6.70 -3.15 -3.96
N GLU A 44 7.49 -4.20 -4.11
CA GLU A 44 7.76 -4.84 -5.39
C GLU A 44 7.88 -6.36 -5.25
N ASP A 45 7.63 -7.10 -6.33
CA ASP A 45 7.90 -8.54 -6.43
C ASP A 45 7.84 -9.04 -7.88
N LEU A 46 8.51 -10.16 -8.15
CA LEU A 46 8.41 -10.88 -9.41
C LEU A 46 7.19 -11.81 -9.37
N MET A 47 6.17 -11.48 -10.15
CA MET A 47 4.93 -12.28 -10.26
C MET A 47 4.53 -12.41 -11.73
N HIS A 48 4.10 -13.60 -12.13
CA HIS A 48 3.68 -13.88 -13.51
C HIS A 48 4.74 -13.56 -14.58
N GLY A 49 6.03 -13.55 -14.22
CA GLY A 49 7.13 -13.25 -15.15
C GLY A 49 7.44 -11.75 -15.34
N ALA A 50 6.76 -10.85 -14.63
CA ALA A 50 7.06 -9.41 -14.65
C ALA A 50 7.35 -8.88 -13.24
N ASN A 51 8.12 -7.79 -13.16
CA ASN A 51 8.35 -7.08 -11.91
C ASN A 51 7.13 -6.20 -11.62
N TRP A 52 6.37 -6.51 -10.59
CA TRP A 52 5.25 -5.70 -10.15
C TRP A 52 5.70 -4.74 -9.09
N ARG A 53 5.27 -3.48 -9.18
CA ARG A 53 5.48 -2.45 -8.16
C ARG A 53 4.14 -1.86 -7.74
N TRP A 54 4.05 -1.45 -6.49
CA TRP A 54 2.85 -0.84 -5.93
C TRP A 54 3.18 0.13 -4.80
N SER A 55 2.17 0.78 -4.26
CA SER A 55 2.29 1.68 -3.10
C SER A 55 1.22 1.34 -2.07
N TRP A 56 1.50 1.65 -0.81
CA TRP A 56 0.53 1.52 0.28
C TRP A 56 -0.14 2.86 0.57
N THR A 57 -1.46 2.91 0.45
CA THR A 57 -2.27 4.04 0.92
C THR A 57 -3.04 3.56 2.15
N GLY A 58 -2.57 3.96 3.35
CA GLY A 58 -3.00 3.30 4.59
C GLY A 58 -2.59 1.82 4.57
N ASN A 59 -3.54 0.91 4.76
CA ASN A 59 -3.33 -0.54 4.66
C ASN A 59 -3.86 -1.13 3.32
N GLN A 60 -4.07 -0.29 2.31
CA GLN A 60 -4.61 -0.70 1.01
C GLN A 60 -3.55 -0.59 -0.08
N ILE A 61 -3.57 -1.56 -1.00
CA ILE A 61 -2.66 -1.63 -2.16
C ILE A 61 -3.15 -0.66 -3.24
N SER A 62 -2.28 0.24 -3.66
CA SER A 62 -2.52 1.29 -4.66
C SER A 62 -1.44 1.29 -5.74
N ASN A 63 -1.70 1.93 -6.89
CA ASN A 63 -0.73 2.13 -7.97
C ASN A 63 0.00 0.87 -8.45
N VAL A 64 -0.71 -0.26 -8.50
CA VAL A 64 -0.14 -1.55 -8.95
C VAL A 64 0.10 -1.50 -10.45
N TRP A 65 1.35 -1.71 -10.86
CA TRP A 65 1.70 -1.87 -12.27
C TRP A 65 2.92 -2.77 -12.45
N CYS A 66 3.18 -3.22 -13.68
CA CYS A 66 4.28 -4.13 -13.98
C CYS A 66 5.31 -3.53 -14.94
N PHE A 67 6.54 -4.00 -14.78
CA PHE A 67 7.75 -3.52 -15.42
C PHE A 67 8.51 -4.72 -16.02
N CYS A 68 9.23 -4.47 -17.10
CA CYS A 68 10.02 -5.48 -17.76
C CYS A 68 11.21 -5.89 -16.87
N PRO A 69 11.39 -7.18 -16.54
CA PRO A 69 12.51 -7.62 -15.72
C PRO A 69 13.88 -7.48 -16.42
N ARG A 70 13.91 -7.22 -17.74
CA ARG A 70 15.14 -7.09 -18.52
C ARG A 70 15.64 -5.65 -18.65
N CYS A 71 14.74 -4.68 -18.84
CA CYS A 71 15.10 -3.29 -19.13
C CYS A 71 14.38 -2.26 -18.25
N ASP A 72 13.60 -2.71 -17.27
CA ASP A 72 12.81 -1.90 -16.35
C ASP A 72 11.77 -0.96 -16.98
N ALA A 73 11.54 -1.07 -18.30
CA ALA A 73 10.49 -0.32 -18.97
C ALA A 73 9.10 -0.73 -18.46
N THR A 74 8.24 0.25 -18.24
CA THR A 74 6.80 0.06 -17.98
C THR A 74 6.20 -0.81 -19.08
N LEU A 75 5.53 -1.90 -18.69
CA LEU A 75 4.86 -2.76 -19.67
C LEU A 75 3.54 -2.13 -20.11
N VAL A 76 3.26 -2.19 -21.41
CA VAL A 76 1.92 -1.90 -21.95
C VAL A 76 1.06 -3.16 -21.87
N TYR A 77 -0.26 -3.04 -22.01
CA TYR A 77 -1.17 -4.17 -21.91
C TYR A 77 -2.00 -4.35 -23.20
N ASP A 78 -2.35 -5.59 -23.50
CA ASP A 78 -3.33 -5.98 -24.52
C ASP A 78 -4.37 -6.92 -23.90
N ASP A 79 -5.61 -6.46 -23.80
CA ASP A 79 -6.77 -7.21 -23.29
C ASP A 79 -7.83 -7.46 -24.37
N SER A 80 -7.45 -7.38 -25.65
CA SER A 80 -8.36 -7.59 -26.79
C SER A 80 -9.04 -8.98 -26.75
N PHE A 81 -8.35 -9.96 -26.19
CA PHE A 81 -8.86 -11.32 -25.99
C PHE A 81 -10.08 -11.37 -25.06
N CYS A 82 -10.24 -10.42 -24.13
CA CYS A 82 -11.36 -10.39 -23.19
C CYS A 82 -12.70 -10.02 -23.82
N ARG A 83 -12.67 -9.48 -25.05
CA ARG A 83 -13.86 -9.06 -25.80
C ARG A 83 -14.13 -9.97 -26.99
N THR A 84 -13.30 -11.00 -27.18
CA THR A 84 -13.35 -11.88 -28.35
C THR A 84 -14.04 -13.20 -27.99
N PHE A 85 -15.20 -13.45 -28.59
CA PHE A 85 -15.94 -14.69 -28.39
C PHE A 85 -15.15 -15.92 -28.87
N GLY A 86 -15.12 -16.97 -28.05
CA GLY A 86 -14.47 -18.24 -28.37
C GLY A 86 -12.95 -18.29 -28.07
N GLN A 87 -12.37 -17.23 -27.50
CA GLN A 87 -10.99 -17.23 -27.03
C GLN A 87 -10.92 -17.22 -25.49
N ILE A 88 -9.81 -17.70 -24.94
CA ILE A 88 -9.57 -17.64 -23.49
C ILE A 88 -9.28 -16.19 -23.13
N ASN A 89 -10.13 -15.60 -22.28
CA ASN A 89 -9.92 -14.26 -21.75
C ASN A 89 -8.54 -14.17 -21.09
N LYS A 90 -7.74 -13.21 -21.52
CA LYS A 90 -6.43 -12.93 -20.95
C LYS A 90 -6.04 -11.47 -21.18
N THR A 91 -5.15 -10.99 -20.32
CA THR A 91 -4.43 -9.74 -20.52
C THR A 91 -2.95 -10.06 -20.66
N ASP A 92 -2.37 -9.68 -21.80
CA ASP A 92 -0.94 -9.78 -22.06
C ASP A 92 -0.26 -8.46 -21.68
N PHE A 93 0.92 -8.54 -21.06
CA PHE A 93 1.76 -7.39 -20.73
C PHE A 93 3.03 -7.44 -21.59
N ILE A 94 3.25 -6.38 -22.37
CA ILE A 94 4.20 -6.36 -23.48
C ILE A 94 5.28 -5.31 -23.20
N CYS A 95 6.53 -5.66 -23.50
CA CYS A 95 7.64 -4.71 -23.42
C CYS A 95 7.97 -4.17 -24.82
N GLU A 96 7.69 -2.88 -25.05
CA GLU A 96 7.98 -2.23 -26.33
C GLU A 96 9.50 -2.00 -26.55
N ASN A 97 10.29 -1.94 -25.47
CA ASN A 97 11.73 -1.73 -25.54
C ASN A 97 12.53 -3.03 -25.78
N CYS A 98 11.92 -4.20 -25.60
CA CYS A 98 12.57 -5.50 -25.80
C CYS A 98 11.94 -6.27 -26.97
N ASN A 99 11.84 -5.64 -28.15
CA ASN A 99 11.28 -6.21 -29.37
C ASN A 99 9.79 -6.57 -29.29
N CYS A 100 8.99 -5.79 -28.56
CA CYS A 100 7.54 -5.97 -28.42
C CYS A 100 7.13 -7.38 -27.97
N THR A 101 7.94 -8.02 -27.12
CA THR A 101 7.65 -9.37 -26.60
C THR A 101 6.66 -9.32 -25.44
N VAL A 102 5.74 -10.28 -25.40
CA VAL A 102 4.91 -10.56 -24.21
C VAL A 102 5.82 -11.02 -23.07
N VAL A 103 5.78 -10.30 -21.96
CA VAL A 103 6.58 -10.58 -20.74
C VAL A 103 5.76 -11.35 -19.71
N ALA A 104 4.48 -11.00 -19.56
CA ALA A 104 3.55 -11.67 -18.65
C ALA A 104 2.18 -11.83 -19.32
N SER A 105 1.45 -12.86 -18.90
CA SER A 105 0.06 -13.08 -19.34
C SER A 105 -0.77 -13.53 -18.15
N ILE A 106 -1.91 -12.86 -17.92
CA ILE A 106 -2.83 -13.18 -16.82
C ILE A 106 -4.18 -13.57 -17.43
N SER A 107 -4.59 -14.81 -17.18
CA SER A 107 -5.88 -15.35 -17.64
C SER A 107 -7.04 -14.88 -16.77
N GLY A 108 -8.21 -14.66 -17.40
CA GLY A 108 -9.51 -14.52 -16.74
C GLY A 108 -10.24 -13.22 -17.06
N GLY A 109 -9.55 -12.15 -17.42
CA GLY A 109 -10.19 -10.86 -17.66
C GLY A 109 -9.23 -9.77 -18.13
N ASP A 110 -9.76 -8.55 -18.18
CA ASP A 110 -9.10 -7.34 -18.68
C ASP A 110 -8.00 -6.81 -17.75
N LYS A 111 -7.44 -5.63 -18.08
CA LYS A 111 -6.43 -4.96 -17.25
C LYS A 111 -6.85 -4.82 -15.78
N ASP A 112 -8.11 -4.48 -15.51
CA ASP A 112 -8.59 -4.26 -14.14
C ASP A 112 -8.70 -5.59 -13.38
N TYR A 113 -9.16 -6.64 -14.06
CA TYR A 113 -9.10 -8.00 -13.53
C TYR A 113 -7.66 -8.44 -13.24
N ALA A 114 -6.73 -8.20 -14.18
CA ALA A 114 -5.34 -8.62 -14.08
C ALA A 114 -4.62 -7.93 -12.92
N THR A 115 -4.72 -6.60 -12.81
CA THR A 115 -4.18 -5.84 -11.67
C THR A 115 -4.87 -6.23 -10.35
N GLY A 116 -6.17 -6.54 -10.39
CA GLY A 116 -6.90 -7.08 -9.25
C GLY A 116 -6.41 -8.47 -8.80
N ALA A 117 -6.03 -9.34 -9.74
CA ALA A 117 -5.45 -10.64 -9.44
C ALA A 117 -4.11 -10.50 -8.71
N VAL A 118 -3.25 -9.57 -9.17
CA VAL A 118 -1.99 -9.25 -8.50
C VAL A 118 -2.21 -8.68 -7.10
N LYS A 119 -3.17 -7.78 -6.91
CA LYS A 119 -3.54 -7.27 -5.57
C LYS A 119 -3.96 -8.38 -4.62
N ARG A 120 -4.73 -9.36 -5.11
CA ARG A 120 -5.14 -10.53 -4.31
C ARG A 120 -3.93 -11.39 -3.95
N GLU A 121 -2.99 -11.57 -4.86
CA GLU A 121 -1.76 -12.33 -4.61
C GLU A 121 -0.84 -11.63 -3.59
N ILE A 122 -0.62 -10.31 -3.72
CA ILE A 122 0.09 -9.52 -2.72
C ILE A 122 -0.57 -9.67 -1.34
N SER A 123 -1.91 -9.50 -1.28
CA SER A 123 -2.66 -9.68 -0.03
C SER A 123 -2.53 -11.08 0.54
N ARG A 124 -2.52 -12.12 -0.30
CA ARG A 124 -2.29 -13.50 0.11
C ARG A 124 -0.91 -13.65 0.73
N ARG A 125 0.15 -13.16 0.07
CA ARG A 125 1.54 -13.21 0.55
C ARG A 125 1.74 -12.46 1.85
N VAL A 126 1.07 -11.31 2.02
CA VAL A 126 1.07 -10.57 3.30
C VAL A 126 0.44 -11.39 4.42
N ARG A 127 -0.73 -12.01 4.18
CA ARG A 127 -1.41 -12.85 5.20
C ARG A 127 -0.66 -14.14 5.52
N THR A 128 0.03 -14.74 4.56
CA THR A 128 0.80 -15.98 4.77
C THR A 128 2.23 -15.73 5.23
N GLY A 129 2.69 -14.47 5.26
CA GLY A 129 4.06 -14.10 5.62
C GLY A 129 5.10 -14.40 4.55
N GLU A 130 4.69 -14.80 3.35
CA GLU A 130 5.59 -15.09 2.22
C GLU A 130 6.35 -13.85 1.74
N TYR A 131 5.79 -12.65 1.94
CA TYR A 131 6.45 -11.39 1.59
C TYR A 131 7.80 -11.18 2.29
N LYS A 132 8.03 -11.85 3.44
CA LYS A 132 9.29 -11.74 4.20
C LYS A 132 10.47 -12.44 3.52
N LYS A 133 10.21 -13.20 2.44
CA LYS A 133 11.22 -13.91 1.65
C LYS A 133 11.64 -13.13 0.40
N HIS A 134 11.00 -11.98 0.16
CA HIS A 134 11.27 -11.09 -0.96
C HIS A 134 12.49 -10.22 -0.67
#